data_AF-A0A6A4KNJ7-F1
#
_entry.id   AF-A0A6A4KNJ7-F1
#
_cell.length_a   1.000
_cell.length_b   1.000
_cell.length_c   1.000
_cell.angle_alpha   90.00
_cell.angle_beta   90.00
_cell.angle_gamma   90.00
#
_symmetry.space_group_name_H-M   'P 1'
#
loop_
_entity.id
_entity.type
_entity.pdbx_description
1 polymer ?
#
loop_
_entity_poly.entity_id
_entity_poly.type
_entity_poly.pdbx_seq_one_letter_code
_entity_poly.pdbx_strand_id
1 'polypeptide(L)'
;MMAHGHMIPTLDIAKLFAAQGVKSTIITTPLNAHYFQKSVERTNQLGFEMGILTLEFPAAAAGLPEGCESADQLTSEDMFPKFFKAVTMLQYPLERILDEVRPDCLVADMFFPWATEVAAKFNIPRLTKMQLSVDERDASESDFQRMRIKAKESELSSLEL
;
A
#
# COMPACT_ATOMS: atom_id res chain seq x y z
N MET A 1 -2.09 -1.78 -7.28
CA MET A 1 -2.08 -3.02 -8.07
C MET A 1 -0.68 -3.62 -8.02
N MET A 2 -0.57 -4.95 -8.00
CA MET A 2 0.70 -5.67 -8.09
C MET A 2 1.10 -5.73 -9.56
N ALA A 3 1.69 -4.65 -10.06
CA ALA A 3 2.19 -4.52 -11.42
C ALA A 3 3.37 -3.54 -11.40
N HIS A 4 4.42 -3.76 -12.20
CA HIS A 4 5.65 -2.96 -12.12
C HIS A 4 5.39 -1.45 -12.24
N GLY A 5 4.50 -1.05 -13.17
CA GLY A 5 4.11 0.36 -13.36
C GLY A 5 3.43 1.01 -12.15
N HIS A 6 2.87 0.20 -11.23
CA HIS A 6 2.25 0.68 -10.01
C HIS A 6 3.19 0.59 -8.80
N MET A 7 4.03 -0.45 -8.74
CA MET A 7 4.93 -0.72 -7.63
C MET A 7 6.02 0.36 -7.49
N ILE A 8 6.65 0.78 -8.59
CA ILE A 8 7.71 1.80 -8.56
C ILE A 8 7.20 3.12 -7.94
N PRO A 9 6.12 3.75 -8.45
CA PRO A 9 5.64 4.98 -7.83
C PRO A 9 5.10 4.78 -6.40
N THR A 10 4.76 3.55 -5.97
CA THR A 10 4.35 3.29 -4.58
C THR A 10 5.56 3.37 -3.65
N LEU A 11 6.69 2.82 -4.10
CA LEU A 11 7.96 2.95 -3.40
C LEU A 11 8.39 4.41 -3.29
N ASP A 12 8.25 5.21 -4.36
CA ASP A 12 8.64 6.62 -4.34
C ASP A 12 7.78 7.43 -3.37
N ILE A 13 6.46 7.22 -3.36
CA ILE A 13 5.57 7.81 -2.36
C ILE A 13 5.99 7.42 -0.95
N ALA A 14 6.28 6.14 -0.70
CA ALA A 14 6.70 5.66 0.62
C ALA A 14 8.05 6.29 1.05
N LYS A 15 8.98 6.49 0.13
CA LYS A 15 10.25 7.21 0.40
C LYS A 15 10.01 8.68 0.71
N LEU A 16 9.09 9.34 0.02
CA LEU A 16 8.74 10.75 0.29
C LEU A 16 8.17 10.91 1.70
N PHE A 17 7.31 10.00 2.16
CA PHE A 17 6.83 9.98 3.54
C PHE A 17 7.96 9.75 4.55
N ALA A 18 8.80 8.74 4.30
CA ALA A 18 9.95 8.44 5.15
C ALA A 18 10.91 9.65 5.28
N ALA A 19 11.17 10.36 4.18
CA ALA A 19 11.99 11.57 4.17
C ALA A 19 11.40 12.74 5.00
N GLN A 20 10.09 12.73 5.25
CA GLN A 20 9.40 13.67 6.13
C GLN A 20 9.32 13.19 7.59
N GLY A 21 10.01 12.09 7.94
CA GLY A 21 10.00 11.51 9.28
C GLY A 21 8.79 10.60 9.56
N VAL A 22 8.00 10.26 8.55
CA VAL A 22 6.83 9.38 8.71
C VAL A 22 7.24 7.92 8.48
N LYS A 23 7.03 7.06 9.49
CA LYS A 23 7.24 5.61 9.36
C LYS A 23 6.37 5.06 8.22
N SER A 24 7.00 4.43 7.23
CA SER A 24 6.35 4.04 5.98
C SER A 24 6.46 2.54 5.74
N THR A 25 5.33 1.84 5.63
CA THR A 25 5.31 0.39 5.40
C THR A 25 4.65 0.05 4.07
N ILE A 26 5.34 -0.71 3.22
CA ILE A 26 4.79 -1.20 1.95
C ILE A 26 4.15 -2.57 2.19
N ILE A 27 2.87 -2.70 1.87
CA ILE A 27 2.17 -3.98 1.84
C ILE A 27 2.22 -4.54 0.41
N THR A 28 2.70 -5.76 0.26
CA THR A 28 2.84 -6.45 -1.04
C THR A 28 2.61 -7.95 -0.86
N THR A 29 2.94 -8.78 -1.85
CA THR A 29 2.85 -10.24 -1.79
C THR A 29 4.26 -10.86 -1.74
N PRO A 30 4.43 -12.12 -1.29
CA PRO A 30 5.73 -12.75 -1.16
C PRO A 30 6.60 -12.68 -2.43
N LEU A 31 6.04 -12.97 -3.61
CA LEU A 31 6.81 -12.93 -4.86
C LEU A 31 7.13 -11.52 -5.33
N ASN A 32 6.39 -10.50 -4.88
CA ASN A 32 6.66 -9.11 -5.21
C ASN A 32 7.52 -8.38 -4.16
N ALA A 33 7.80 -8.98 -3.01
CA ALA A 33 8.53 -8.34 -1.91
C ALA A 33 9.97 -7.94 -2.30
N HIS A 34 10.63 -8.78 -3.11
CA HIS A 34 12.01 -8.56 -3.55
C HIS A 34 12.22 -7.26 -4.34
N TYR A 35 11.17 -6.72 -4.99
CA TYR A 35 11.24 -5.44 -5.69
C TYR A 35 11.49 -4.24 -4.75
N PHE A 36 11.10 -4.36 -3.48
CA PHE A 36 11.18 -3.28 -2.51
C PHE A 36 12.38 -3.41 -1.57
N GLN A 37 12.82 -4.64 -1.28
CA GLN A 37 13.83 -4.97 -0.24
C GLN A 37 15.05 -4.05 -0.28
N LYS A 38 15.78 -4.02 -1.40
CA LYS A 38 17.01 -3.22 -1.53
C LYS A 38 16.78 -1.73 -1.29
N SER A 39 15.65 -1.20 -1.75
CA SER A 39 15.33 0.21 -1.57
C SER A 39 14.96 0.52 -0.12
N VAL A 40 14.19 -0.34 0.53
CA VAL A 40 13.83 -0.19 1.95
C VAL A 40 15.08 -0.28 2.84
N GLU A 41 15.95 -1.26 2.61
CA GLU A 41 17.23 -1.41 3.32
C GLU A 41 18.09 -0.15 3.19
N ARG A 42 18.24 0.39 1.97
CA ARG A 42 19.00 1.60 1.72
C ARG A 42 18.39 2.82 2.43
N THR A 43 17.06 2.97 2.39
CA THR A 43 16.40 4.07 3.08
C THR A 43 16.57 3.97 4.59
N ASN A 44 16.53 2.76 5.16
CA ASN A 44 16.78 2.52 6.58
C ASN A 44 18.23 2.84 6.98
N GLN A 45 19.22 2.53 6.12
CA GLN A 45 20.63 2.90 6.34
C GLN A 45 20.85 4.43 6.38
N LEU A 46 19.97 5.21 5.76
CA LEU A 46 19.99 6.67 5.82
C LEU A 46 19.32 7.23 7.09
N GLY A 47 18.84 6.37 7.99
CA GLY A 47 18.22 6.75 9.26
C GLY A 47 16.71 6.98 9.20
N PHE A 48 16.05 6.64 8.09
CA PHE A 48 14.59 6.71 7.97
C PHE A 48 13.94 5.37 8.37
N GLU A 49 12.65 5.38 8.69
CA GLU A 49 11.92 4.16 9.08
C GLU A 49 11.00 3.66 7.95
N MET A 50 11.46 2.62 7.24
CA MET A 50 10.68 1.91 6.23
C MET A 50 10.56 0.41 6.52
N GLY A 51 9.39 -0.16 6.20
CA GLY A 51 9.09 -1.58 6.37
C GLY A 51 8.44 -2.21 5.14
N ILE A 52 8.44 -3.55 5.10
CA ILE A 52 7.69 -4.36 4.14
C ILE A 52 6.86 -5.37 4.92
N LEU A 53 5.58 -5.49 4.57
CA LEU A 53 4.69 -6.55 5.02
C LEU A 53 4.18 -7.32 3.80
N THR A 54 4.04 -8.63 3.96
CA THR A 54 3.55 -9.51 2.90
C THR A 54 2.18 -10.07 3.23
N LEU A 55 1.30 -10.07 2.23
CA LEU A 55 0.02 -10.74 2.23
C LEU A 55 0.10 -11.95 1.29
N GLU A 56 -0.24 -13.13 1.81
CA GLU A 56 -0.33 -14.34 0.99
C GLU A 56 -1.35 -14.13 -0.13
N PHE A 57 -0.90 -14.28 -1.38
CA PHE A 57 -1.75 -14.06 -2.54
C PHE A 57 -2.54 -15.34 -2.86
N PRO A 58 -3.88 -15.30 -2.85
CA PRO A 58 -4.70 -16.51 -2.97
C PRO A 58 -4.87 -16.97 -4.43
N ALA A 59 -3.77 -17.15 -5.16
CA ALA A 59 -3.77 -17.54 -6.58
C ALA A 59 -4.58 -18.83 -6.82
N ALA A 60 -4.24 -19.91 -6.12
CA ALA A 60 -4.89 -21.21 -6.29
C ALA A 60 -6.39 -21.16 -5.97
N ALA A 61 -6.79 -20.49 -4.89
CA ALA A 61 -8.19 -20.36 -4.50
C ALA A 61 -9.02 -19.51 -5.49
N ALA A 62 -8.36 -18.63 -6.25
CA ALA A 62 -8.97 -17.88 -7.33
C ALA A 62 -8.94 -18.61 -8.69
N GLY A 63 -8.27 -19.76 -8.78
CA GLY A 63 -8.12 -20.53 -10.02
C GLY A 63 -6.99 -20.04 -10.93
N LEU A 64 -6.04 -19.27 -10.40
CA LEU A 64 -4.82 -18.88 -11.10
C LEU A 64 -3.73 -19.96 -10.94
N PRO A 65 -2.77 -20.02 -11.89
CA PRO A 65 -1.55 -20.80 -11.72
C PRO A 65 -0.78 -20.38 -10.46
N GLU A 66 -0.09 -21.34 -9.85
CA GLU A 66 0.80 -21.07 -8.73
C GLU A 66 1.88 -20.06 -9.13
N GLY A 67 2.16 -19.12 -8.24
CA GLY A 67 3.13 -18.04 -8.47
C GLY A 67 2.66 -16.89 -9.38
N CYS A 68 1.39 -16.87 -9.78
CA CYS A 68 0.78 -15.73 -10.47
C CYS A 68 0.27 -14.69 -9.46
N GLU A 69 1.16 -13.80 -9.00
CA GLU A 69 0.87 -12.75 -8.02
C GLU A 69 0.92 -11.32 -8.60
N SER A 70 1.32 -11.18 -9.87
CA SER A 70 1.41 -9.91 -10.57
C SER A 70 0.50 -9.87 -11.80
N ALA A 71 -0.08 -8.71 -12.07
CA ALA A 71 -0.84 -8.46 -13.29
C ALA A 71 0.03 -8.60 -14.56
N ASP A 72 1.35 -8.43 -14.43
CA ASP A 72 2.30 -8.60 -15.54
C ASP A 72 2.46 -10.08 -15.96
N GLN A 73 1.98 -11.02 -15.14
CA GLN A 73 2.02 -12.47 -15.41
C GLN A 73 0.74 -13.00 -16.06
N LEU A 74 -0.26 -12.15 -16.31
CA LEU A 74 -1.53 -12.54 -16.91
C LEU A 74 -1.34 -12.68 -18.43
N THR A 75 -1.39 -13.91 -18.93
CA THR A 75 -1.12 -14.23 -20.35
C THR A 75 -2.38 -14.47 -21.17
N SER A 76 -3.54 -14.59 -20.52
CA SER A 76 -4.83 -14.81 -21.18
C SER A 76 -5.95 -13.99 -20.56
N GLU A 77 -6.99 -13.68 -21.34
CA GLU A 77 -8.12 -12.85 -20.91
C GLU A 77 -8.89 -13.47 -19.73
N ASP A 78 -8.96 -14.80 -19.64
CA ASP A 78 -9.66 -15.49 -18.56
C ASP A 78 -8.94 -15.40 -17.20
N MET A 79 -7.66 -14.99 -17.18
CA MET A 79 -6.90 -14.81 -15.95
C MET A 79 -7.22 -13.49 -15.25
N PHE A 80 -7.62 -12.44 -15.98
CA PHE A 80 -7.97 -11.14 -15.40
C PHE A 80 -9.09 -11.23 -14.33
N PRO A 81 -10.27 -11.83 -14.62
CA PRO A 81 -11.32 -11.94 -13.60
C PRO A 81 -10.88 -12.79 -12.40
N LYS A 82 -10.03 -13.80 -12.61
CA LYS A 82 -9.46 -14.63 -11.53
C LYS A 82 -8.47 -13.82 -10.67
N PHE A 83 -7.66 -12.98 -11.29
CA PHE A 83 -6.76 -12.07 -10.59
C PHE A 83 -7.51 -11.06 -9.73
N PHE A 84 -8.54 -10.41 -10.26
CA PHE A 84 -9.36 -9.49 -9.47
C PHE A 84 -10.14 -10.20 -8.36
N LYS A 85 -10.55 -11.46 -8.56
CA LYS A 85 -11.09 -12.31 -7.49
C LYS A 85 -10.04 -12.52 -6.38
N ALA A 86 -8.81 -12.89 -6.73
CA ALA A 86 -7.73 -13.06 -5.75
C ALA A 86 -7.43 -11.76 -5.00
N VAL A 87 -7.37 -10.63 -5.70
CA VAL A 87 -7.20 -9.29 -5.11
C VAL A 87 -8.32 -8.97 -4.13
N THR A 88 -9.57 -9.29 -4.45
CA THR A 88 -10.73 -9.07 -3.56
C THR A 88 -10.61 -9.90 -2.29
N MET A 89 -10.07 -11.11 -2.37
CA MET A 89 -9.83 -11.98 -1.21
C MET A 89 -8.77 -11.43 -0.25
N LEU A 90 -7.96 -10.44 -0.66
CA LEU A 90 -6.99 -9.75 0.21
C LEU A 90 -7.65 -8.77 1.20
N GLN A 91 -8.96 -8.51 1.08
CA GLN A 91 -9.71 -7.70 2.04
C GLN A 91 -9.52 -8.17 3.48
N TYR A 92 -9.82 -9.45 3.73
CA TYR A 92 -9.75 -10.03 5.07
C TYR A 92 -8.35 -9.99 5.69
N PRO A 93 -7.27 -10.42 5.00
CA PRO A 93 -5.96 -10.34 5.60
C PRO A 93 -5.45 -8.89 5.71
N LEU A 94 -5.90 -7.95 4.86
CA LEU A 94 -5.62 -6.53 5.07
C LEU A 94 -6.31 -6.01 6.35
N GLU A 95 -7.58 -6.37 6.59
CA GLU A 95 -8.29 -5.99 7.82
C GLU A 95 -7.51 -6.40 9.06
N ARG A 96 -6.98 -7.63 9.07
CA ARG A 96 -6.14 -8.12 10.17
C ARG A 96 -4.86 -7.30 10.37
N ILE A 97 -4.17 -6.97 9.28
CA ILE A 97 -2.97 -6.12 9.37
C ILE A 97 -3.34 -4.74 9.93
N LEU A 98 -4.44 -4.13 9.50
CA LEU A 98 -4.86 -2.82 10.00
C LEU A 98 -5.25 -2.84 11.48
N ASP A 99 -5.87 -3.93 11.94
CA ASP A 99 -6.19 -4.14 13.35
C ASP A 99 -4.94 -4.33 14.21
N GLU A 100 -3.95 -5.08 13.72
CA GLU A 100 -2.71 -5.36 14.44
C GLU A 100 -1.74 -4.16 14.44
N VAL A 101 -1.57 -3.49 13.29
CA VAL A 101 -0.59 -2.40 13.10
C VAL A 101 -1.14 -1.02 13.45
N ARG A 102 -2.46 -0.82 13.29
CA ARG A 102 -3.17 0.46 13.55
C ARG A 102 -2.47 1.69 12.95
N PRO A 103 -2.22 1.74 11.63
CA PRO A 103 -1.55 2.88 11.00
C PRO A 103 -2.42 4.14 10.96
N ASP A 104 -1.79 5.32 10.97
CA ASP A 104 -2.50 6.62 10.89
C ASP A 104 -3.18 6.87 9.54
N CYS A 105 -2.72 6.22 8.47
CA CYS A 105 -3.26 6.38 7.12
C CYS A 105 -2.96 5.15 6.25
N LEU A 106 -3.89 4.82 5.36
CA LEU A 106 -3.70 3.83 4.31
C LEU A 106 -3.63 4.51 2.94
N VAL A 107 -2.51 4.36 2.23
CA VAL A 107 -2.43 4.73 0.80
C VAL A 107 -2.66 3.48 -0.02
N ALA A 108 -3.76 3.45 -0.77
CA ALA A 108 -4.14 2.28 -1.55
C ALA A 108 -4.43 2.65 -3.01
N ASP A 109 -4.00 1.79 -3.92
CA ASP A 109 -4.23 1.93 -5.34
C ASP A 109 -5.73 1.95 -5.69
N MET A 110 -6.09 2.67 -6.75
CA MET A 110 -7.47 2.73 -7.26
C MET A 110 -8.07 1.36 -7.60
N PHE A 111 -7.23 0.36 -7.93
CA PHE A 111 -7.66 -1.01 -8.18
C PHE A 111 -8.09 -1.80 -6.93
N PHE A 112 -8.02 -1.19 -5.75
CA PHE A 112 -8.51 -1.76 -4.50
C PHE A 112 -9.70 -0.95 -3.96
N PRO A 113 -10.83 -0.82 -4.66
CA PRO A 113 -11.94 0.05 -4.21
C PRO A 113 -12.41 -0.32 -2.79
N TRP A 114 -12.42 -1.61 -2.47
CA TRP A 114 -12.76 -2.18 -1.17
C TRP A 114 -11.88 -1.73 0.01
N ALA A 115 -10.69 -1.19 -0.25
CA ALA A 115 -9.78 -0.76 0.82
C ALA A 115 -10.33 0.45 1.59
N THR A 116 -11.32 1.17 1.05
CA THR A 116 -11.98 2.29 1.73
C THR A 116 -12.83 1.77 2.87
N GLU A 117 -13.68 0.78 2.59
CA GLU A 117 -14.52 0.15 3.59
C GLU A 117 -13.69 -0.58 4.64
N VAL A 118 -12.62 -1.26 4.21
CA VAL A 118 -11.67 -1.93 5.12
C VAL A 118 -11.02 -0.95 6.09
N ALA A 119 -10.47 0.17 5.60
CA ALA A 119 -9.83 1.17 6.46
C ALA A 119 -10.84 1.87 7.39
N ALA A 120 -12.05 2.14 6.89
CA ALA A 120 -13.11 2.81 7.65
C ALA A 120 -13.53 2.01 8.89
N LYS A 121 -13.51 0.66 8.86
CA LYS A 121 -13.79 -0.20 10.03
C LYS A 121 -12.91 0.13 11.24
N PHE A 122 -11.71 0.63 11.00
CA PHE A 122 -10.72 0.94 12.02
C PHE A 122 -10.53 2.45 12.25
N ASN A 123 -11.38 3.28 11.63
CA ASN A 123 -11.25 4.75 11.59
C ASN A 123 -9.94 5.24 10.96
N ILE A 124 -9.38 4.46 10.02
CA ILE A 124 -8.15 4.81 9.31
C ILE A 124 -8.52 5.57 8.03
N PRO A 125 -8.00 6.80 7.81
CA PRO A 125 -8.22 7.50 6.56
C PRO A 125 -7.52 6.78 5.40
N ARG A 126 -8.21 6.66 4.27
CA ARG A 126 -7.65 6.14 3.03
C ARG A 126 -7.37 7.28 2.05
N LEU A 127 -6.18 7.24 1.44
CA LEU A 127 -5.85 8.01 0.25
C LEU A 127 -5.76 7.09 -0.95
N THR A 128 -6.38 7.51 -2.05
CA THR A 128 -6.36 6.75 -3.30
C THR A 128 -5.17 7.18 -4.13
N LYS A 129 -4.29 6.23 -4.46
CA LYS A 129 -3.28 6.44 -5.49
C LYS A 129 -3.96 6.25 -6.85
N MET A 130 -4.29 7.37 -7.49
CA MET A 130 -4.62 7.40 -8.92
C MET A 130 -3.30 7.31 -9.70
N GLN A 131 -3.28 6.60 -10.83
CA GLN A 131 -2.14 6.56 -11.74
C GLN A 131 -1.67 7.99 -12.00
N LEU A 132 -0.55 8.41 -11.40
CA LEU A 132 0.09 9.67 -11.71
C LEU A 132 0.56 9.56 -13.16
N SER A 133 -0.22 10.11 -14.10
CA SER A 133 0.34 10.51 -15.38
C SER A 133 1.37 11.58 -15.07
N VAL A 134 2.64 11.19 -15.06
CA VAL A 134 3.83 12.02 -15.29
C VAL A 134 3.61 13.52 -15.07
N ASP A 135 3.53 13.96 -13.83
CA ASP A 135 4.06 15.28 -13.44
C ASP A 135 4.49 15.17 -11.99
N GLU A 136 5.79 15.01 -11.78
CA GLU A 136 6.46 14.90 -10.47
C GLU A 136 6.34 16.19 -9.61
N ARG A 137 5.37 17.07 -9.91
CA ARG A 137 5.26 18.41 -9.31
C ARG A 137 4.01 18.66 -8.48
N ASP A 138 2.96 17.85 -8.59
CA ASP A 138 1.68 18.09 -7.91
C ASP A 138 1.18 16.91 -7.08
N ALA A 139 2.06 16.23 -6.33
CA ALA A 139 1.61 15.73 -5.03
C ALA A 139 1.31 16.98 -4.19
N SER A 140 0.09 17.52 -4.38
CA SER A 140 -0.21 18.89 -4.01
C SER A 140 0.14 19.10 -2.55
N GLU A 141 0.74 20.25 -2.24
CA GLU A 141 0.96 20.74 -0.88
C GLU A 141 -0.27 20.44 0.01
N SER A 142 -1.48 20.48 -0.55
CA SER A 142 -2.73 20.19 0.13
C SER A 142 -2.87 18.75 0.68
N ASP A 143 -2.35 17.72 0.00
CA ASP A 143 -2.44 16.33 0.48
C ASP A 143 -1.45 16.09 1.61
N PHE A 144 -0.22 16.61 1.47
CA PHE A 144 0.77 16.59 2.56
C PHE A 144 0.33 17.42 3.77
N GLN A 145 -0.30 18.57 3.56
CA GLN A 145 -0.85 19.40 4.64
C GLN A 145 -2.03 18.71 5.34
N ARG A 146 -2.92 18.04 4.61
CA ARG A 146 -4.00 17.22 5.19
C ARG A 146 -3.46 16.07 6.03
N MET A 147 -2.36 15.44 5.60
CA MET A 147 -1.69 14.39 6.36
C MET A 147 -0.98 14.93 7.60
N ARG A 148 -0.32 16.09 7.51
CA ARG A 148 0.29 16.77 8.67
C ARG A 148 -0.75 17.19 9.72
N ILE A 149 -1.91 17.67 9.29
CA ILE A 149 -3.01 18.02 10.19
C ILE A 149 -3.50 16.78 10.93
N LYS A 150 -3.74 15.68 10.21
CA LYS A 150 -4.21 14.43 10.83
C LYS A 150 -3.19 13.78 11.77
N ALA A 151 -1.91 13.81 11.42
CA ALA A 151 -0.84 13.31 12.30
C ALA A 151 -0.71 14.14 13.58
N LYS A 152 -0.86 15.47 13.48
CA LYS A 152 -0.88 16.33 14.68
C LYS A 152 -2.13 16.12 15.54
N GLU A 153 -3.29 15.89 14.93
CA GLU A 153 -4.52 15.56 15.65
C GLU A 153 -4.41 14.22 16.39
N SER A 154 -3.75 13.20 15.81
CA SER A 154 -3.52 11.92 16.48
C SER A 154 -2.51 12.04 17.64
N GLU A 155 -1.44 12.82 17.47
CA GLU A 155 -0.47 13.14 18.55
C GLU A 155 -1.13 13.90 19.71
N LEU A 156 -1.96 14.90 19.43
CA LEU A 156 -2.68 15.68 20.44
C LEU A 156 -3.70 14.83 21.21
N SER A 157 -4.43 13.94 20.53
CA SER A 157 -5.38 13.02 21.19
C SER A 157 -4.71 12.00 22.10
N SER A 158 -3.42 11.72 21.89
CA SER A 158 -2.62 10.80 22.70
C SER A 158 -1.98 11.46 23.92
N LEU A 159 -2.02 12.80 24.00
CA LEU A 159 -1.48 13.61 25.10
C LEU A 159 -2.58 14.08 26.08
N GLU A 160 -3.85 13.87 25.77
CA GLU A 160 -5.00 14.18 26.63
C GLU A 160 -5.52 12.96 27.44
N LEU A 161 -4.74 11.87 27.50
CA LEU A 161 -4.98 10.69 28.36
C LEU A 161 -3.97 10.58 29.50
#